data_AF-A0A662JZ30-F1
#
_entry.id   AF-A0A662JZ30-F1
#
_cell.length_a   1.000
_cell.length_b   1.000
_cell.length_c   1.000
_cell.angle_alpha   90.00
_cell.angle_beta   90.00
_cell.angle_gamma   90.00
#
_symmetry.space_group_name_H-M   'P 1'
#
loop_
_entity.id
_entity.type
_entity.pdbx_description
1 polymer ?
#
loop_
_entity_poly.entity_id
_entity_poly.type
_entity_poly.pdbx_seq_one_letter_code
_entity_poly.pdbx_strand_id
1 'polypeptide(L)'
;MRIDKTFYVEDLYPEIRENEITFSYLRSIYNSIHSLQFNFLGVSTGKHRVGKSITSVFFSTLLDKTFLPNFEKRVVYYPDQFMNALKDIEKKKIIGGAIVWDECNVGLPAREWYDISNKSINFALQVMGYLRPIIFFVTQDMTFIDSQARKLFHAFFEITRPSASYNFVKPFNVEYDKKRGKIFFIYPRIVRMIEGIPTSNIKLKGIKLEKPPGELISLYEYHSEPFKERIMRQMKERVEKFKEGVISKKQYTTSEIINEVIENYKKFETHRSTMGNVLLDYNLIRYEYSIPVQLAKYVKSLCERKINEMQRKELGMDG
;
A
#
# COMPACT_ATOMS: atom_id res chain seq x y z
N MET A 1 7.00 28.84 15.03
CA MET A 1 7.97 28.23 15.97
C MET A 1 9.09 27.65 15.12
N ARG A 2 10.30 28.19 15.20
CA ARG A 2 11.45 27.72 14.40
C ARG A 2 11.98 26.44 15.04
N ILE A 3 11.92 25.33 14.31
CA ILE A 3 12.61 24.10 14.70
C ILE A 3 14.09 24.31 14.36
N ASP A 4 14.82 25.01 15.24
CA ASP A 4 16.19 25.46 14.99
C ASP A 4 17.26 24.37 15.21
N LYS A 5 16.87 23.14 15.62
CA LYS A 5 17.80 22.01 15.73
C LYS A 5 17.15 20.70 15.28
N THR A 6 17.23 20.44 13.99
CA THR A 6 17.00 19.10 13.42
C THR A 6 18.35 18.40 13.35
N PHE A 7 18.49 17.24 14.01
CA PHE A 7 19.71 16.44 13.94
C PHE A 7 19.67 15.61 12.64
N TYR A 8 20.52 15.95 11.67
CA TYR A 8 20.61 15.24 10.40
C TYR A 8 21.73 14.19 10.44
N VAL A 9 21.63 13.11 9.66
CA VAL A 9 22.65 12.04 9.64
C VAL A 9 24.05 12.59 9.29
N GLU A 10 24.12 13.55 8.37
CA GLU A 10 25.37 14.23 8.00
C GLU A 10 25.91 15.14 9.13
N ASP A 11 25.01 15.77 9.90
CA ASP A 11 25.38 16.72 10.96
C ASP A 11 25.75 16.02 12.26
N LEU A 12 25.29 14.79 12.45
CA LEU A 12 25.68 13.94 13.55
C LEU A 12 27.03 13.24 13.31
N TYR A 13 27.44 12.98 12.04
CA TYR A 13 28.53 12.02 11.76
C TYR A 13 29.36 12.32 10.48
N PRO A 14 30.37 13.22 10.52
CA PRO A 14 31.39 13.33 9.47
C PRO A 14 32.27 12.06 9.38
N GLU A 15 32.40 11.29 10.47
CA GLU A 15 33.10 10.00 10.54
C GLU A 15 32.29 8.96 11.33
N ILE A 16 32.47 7.67 10.98
CA ILE A 16 31.79 6.53 11.61
C ILE A 16 32.25 6.43 13.08
N ARG A 17 31.38 6.72 14.05
CA ARG A 17 31.60 6.34 15.45
C ARG A 17 30.85 5.04 15.74
N GLU A 18 31.55 4.06 16.27
CA GLU A 18 31.21 2.62 16.33
C GLU A 18 29.89 2.22 17.03
N ASN A 19 29.17 3.13 17.69
CA ASN A 19 28.33 2.70 18.81
C ASN A 19 26.84 2.45 18.57
N GLU A 20 26.28 2.61 17.37
CA GLU A 20 24.86 2.24 17.18
C GLU A 20 24.58 1.64 15.80
N ILE A 21 24.40 0.32 15.78
CA ILE A 21 24.07 -0.49 14.59
C ILE A 21 22.87 0.10 13.80
N THR A 22 21.97 0.80 14.50
CA THR A 22 20.88 1.60 13.92
C THR A 22 21.37 2.61 12.89
N PHE A 23 22.36 3.44 13.22
CA PHE A 23 22.89 4.45 12.31
C PHE A 23 23.66 3.81 11.16
N SER A 24 24.33 2.68 11.37
CA SER A 24 24.97 1.94 10.29
C SER A 24 23.98 1.47 9.22
N TYR A 25 22.76 1.08 9.63
CA TYR A 25 21.70 0.72 8.70
C TYR A 25 21.10 1.93 7.98
N LEU A 26 20.81 3.02 8.67
CA LEU A 26 20.34 4.25 8.01
C LEU A 26 21.40 4.82 7.06
N ARG A 27 22.68 4.72 7.41
CA ARG A 27 23.79 5.11 6.54
C ARG A 27 23.91 4.21 5.30
N SER A 28 23.61 2.92 5.40
CA SER A 28 23.61 2.04 4.21
C SER A 28 22.51 2.44 3.24
N ILE A 29 21.34 2.85 3.76
CA ILE A 29 20.28 3.48 2.95
C ILE A 29 20.82 4.75 2.30
N TYR A 30 21.31 5.71 3.09
CA TYR A 30 21.85 6.97 2.57
C TYR A 30 22.90 6.76 1.45
N ASN A 31 23.88 5.88 1.68
CA ASN A 31 24.91 5.55 0.68
C ASN A 31 24.32 4.93 -0.59
N SER A 32 23.26 4.13 -0.47
CA SER A 32 22.55 3.58 -1.63
C SER A 32 22.00 4.69 -2.53
N ILE A 33 21.50 5.78 -1.95
CA ILE A 33 20.97 6.92 -2.70
C ILE A 33 22.09 7.81 -3.25
N HIS A 34 23.00 8.24 -2.38
CA HIS A 34 23.93 9.33 -2.71
C HIS A 34 25.20 8.83 -3.42
N SER A 35 25.68 7.63 -3.07
CA SER A 35 26.90 7.06 -3.65
C SER A 35 26.60 6.08 -4.77
N LEU A 36 25.62 5.19 -4.56
CA LEU A 36 25.26 4.14 -5.54
C LEU A 36 24.17 4.57 -6.52
N GLN A 37 23.59 5.76 -6.33
CA GLN A 37 22.59 6.35 -7.23
C GLN A 37 21.29 5.54 -7.38
N PHE A 38 20.90 4.76 -6.37
CA PHE A 38 19.62 4.06 -6.32
C PHE A 38 18.51 4.92 -5.69
N ASN A 39 17.26 4.51 -5.88
CA ASN A 39 16.16 4.93 -5.03
C ASN A 39 16.01 3.96 -3.84
N PHE A 40 15.21 4.34 -2.84
CA PHE A 40 14.89 3.45 -1.72
C PHE A 40 13.39 3.40 -1.48
N LEU A 41 12.86 2.19 -1.30
CA LEU A 41 11.45 1.91 -1.07
C LEU A 41 11.33 1.01 0.16
N GLY A 42 10.90 1.60 1.27
CA GLY A 42 10.65 0.91 2.53
C GLY A 42 9.16 0.77 2.79
N VAL A 43 8.74 -0.34 3.39
CA VAL A 43 7.38 -0.49 3.93
C VAL A 43 7.42 -0.72 5.43
N SER A 44 6.65 0.06 6.18
CA SER A 44 6.53 0.00 7.63
C SER A 44 5.18 -0.60 8.02
N THR A 45 5.22 -1.71 8.76
CA THR A 45 4.05 -2.51 9.14
C THR A 45 4.02 -2.82 10.63
N GLY A 46 2.89 -3.35 11.12
CA GLY A 46 2.67 -3.64 12.54
C GLY A 46 1.26 -3.30 12.99
N LYS A 47 0.94 -3.66 14.25
CA LYS A 47 -0.39 -3.43 14.84
C LYS A 47 -0.78 -1.95 14.89
N HIS A 48 -2.05 -1.66 15.15
CA HIS A 48 -2.49 -0.29 15.37
C HIS A 48 -1.75 0.37 16.56
N ARG A 49 -1.48 1.68 16.43
CA ARG A 49 -0.88 2.52 17.49
C ARG A 49 0.52 2.10 18.00
N VAL A 50 1.27 1.29 17.25
CA VAL A 50 2.67 0.92 17.57
C VAL A 50 3.71 1.95 17.12
N GLY A 51 3.28 3.08 16.55
CA GLY A 51 4.19 4.15 16.11
C GLY A 51 4.83 3.95 14.73
N LYS A 52 4.12 3.32 13.78
CA LYS A 52 4.64 3.10 12.42
C LYS A 52 4.92 4.40 11.68
N SER A 53 3.91 5.25 11.56
CA SER A 53 3.99 6.52 10.84
C SER A 53 5.06 7.43 11.44
N ILE A 54 5.10 7.55 12.77
CA ILE A 54 6.12 8.38 13.44
C ILE A 54 7.54 7.82 13.26
N THR A 55 7.71 6.50 13.21
CA THR A 55 9.01 5.87 12.94
C THR A 55 9.47 6.19 11.51
N SER A 56 8.59 6.07 10.51
CA SER A 56 8.89 6.41 9.12
C SER A 56 9.19 7.90 8.93
N VAL A 57 8.44 8.77 9.61
CA VAL A 57 8.69 10.21 9.67
C VAL A 57 10.06 10.50 10.28
N PHE A 58 10.39 9.86 11.40
CA PHE A 58 11.69 10.04 12.05
C PHE A 58 12.84 9.58 11.15
N PHE A 59 12.74 8.40 10.53
CA PHE A 59 13.75 7.96 9.55
C PHE A 59 13.88 8.93 8.38
N SER A 60 12.77 9.51 7.91
CA SER A 60 12.79 10.49 6.83
C SER A 60 13.51 11.78 7.24
N THR A 61 13.30 12.26 8.48
CA THR A 61 14.04 13.44 9.00
C THR A 61 15.54 13.19 9.12
N LEU A 62 15.94 11.94 9.38
CA LEU A 62 17.34 11.56 9.47
C LEU A 62 17.99 11.46 8.08
N LEU A 63 17.26 10.94 7.08
CA LEU A 63 17.77 10.63 5.75
C LEU A 63 17.69 11.80 4.74
N ASP A 64 16.80 12.77 4.95
CA ASP A 64 16.59 13.91 4.05
C ASP A 64 16.50 15.22 4.84
N LYS A 65 17.49 16.11 4.63
CA LYS A 65 17.54 17.40 5.32
C LYS A 65 16.37 18.33 4.99
N THR A 66 15.84 18.18 3.78
CA THR A 66 14.73 18.98 3.26
C THR A 66 13.37 18.46 3.71
N PHE A 67 13.31 17.30 4.39
CA PHE A 67 12.05 16.67 4.77
C PHE A 67 11.23 17.55 5.71
N LEU A 68 11.82 18.00 6.83
CA LEU A 68 11.10 18.77 7.84
C LEU A 68 10.66 20.16 7.34
N PRO A 69 11.50 20.94 6.62
CA PRO A 69 11.04 22.18 5.99
C PRO A 69 9.91 22.00 4.96
N ASN A 70 9.74 20.79 4.42
CA ASN A 70 8.69 20.47 3.44
C ASN A 70 7.67 19.46 3.99
N PHE A 71 7.55 19.33 5.32
CA PHE A 71 6.85 18.23 5.99
C PHE A 71 5.45 17.95 5.42
N GLU A 72 4.63 19.00 5.26
CA GLU A 72 3.26 18.92 4.75
C GLU A 72 3.16 18.40 3.30
N LYS A 73 4.22 18.58 2.52
CA LYS A 73 4.32 18.07 1.13
C LYS A 73 4.96 16.69 1.08
N ARG A 74 5.64 16.26 2.14
CA ARG A 74 6.38 14.99 2.20
C ARG A 74 5.64 13.89 2.95
N VAL A 75 4.74 14.23 3.87
CA VAL A 75 3.81 13.28 4.48
C VAL A 75 2.53 13.30 3.66
N VAL A 76 2.23 12.20 2.98
CA VAL A 76 1.13 12.13 2.00
C VAL A 76 0.21 10.97 2.35
N TYR A 77 -1.08 11.12 2.02
CA TYR A 77 -2.10 10.11 2.28
C TYR A 77 -2.79 9.65 0.99
N TYR A 78 -2.78 10.48 -0.05
CA TYR A 78 -3.45 10.23 -1.32
C TYR A 78 -2.48 10.12 -2.52
N PRO A 79 -2.85 9.41 -3.60
CA PRO A 79 -2.01 9.28 -4.79
C PRO A 79 -1.60 10.60 -5.45
N ASP A 80 -2.50 11.58 -5.51
CA ASP A 80 -2.23 12.90 -6.10
C ASP A 80 -1.18 13.67 -5.27
N GLN A 81 -1.28 13.60 -3.94
CA GLN A 81 -0.28 14.18 -3.04
C GLN A 81 1.09 13.53 -3.24
N PHE A 82 1.13 12.20 -3.37
CA PHE A 82 2.38 11.48 -3.67
C PHE A 82 3.00 11.93 -5.00
N MET A 83 2.20 12.03 -6.07
CA MET A 83 2.66 12.52 -7.37
C MET A 83 3.15 13.97 -7.31
N ASN A 84 2.47 14.83 -6.55
CA ASN A 84 2.88 16.22 -6.34
C ASN A 84 4.18 16.32 -5.53
N ALA A 85 4.38 15.44 -4.55
CA ALA A 85 5.62 15.36 -3.78
C ALA A 85 6.80 14.99 -4.69
N LEU A 86 6.64 13.99 -5.57
CA LEU A 86 7.66 13.60 -6.55
C LEU A 86 8.00 14.76 -7.51
N LYS A 87 6.99 15.46 -8.04
CA LYS A 87 7.20 16.65 -8.89
C LYS A 87 7.95 17.77 -8.16
N ASP A 88 7.68 17.97 -6.87
CA ASP A 88 8.40 18.95 -6.05
C ASP A 88 9.88 18.55 -5.83
N ILE A 89 10.17 17.25 -5.62
CA ILE A 89 11.56 16.72 -5.58
C ILE A 89 12.27 17.04 -6.89
N GLU A 90 11.65 16.67 -8.01
CA GLU A 90 12.20 16.86 -9.35
C GLU A 90 12.50 18.34 -9.63
N LYS A 91 11.50 19.21 -9.43
CA LYS A 91 11.63 20.65 -9.68
C LYS A 91 12.74 21.29 -8.85
N LYS A 92 12.90 20.87 -7.60
CA LYS A 92 13.94 21.36 -6.69
C LYS A 92 15.26 20.61 -6.83
N LYS A 93 15.33 19.58 -7.69
CA LYS A 93 16.50 18.70 -7.89
C LYS A 93 17.04 18.11 -6.57
N ILE A 94 16.13 17.72 -5.68
CA ILE A 94 16.50 17.16 -4.38
C ILE A 94 16.89 15.68 -4.57
N ILE A 95 18.16 15.36 -4.36
CA ILE A 95 18.61 13.96 -4.35
C ILE A 95 18.27 13.37 -2.97
N GLY A 96 17.66 12.19 -2.94
CA GLY A 96 17.28 11.56 -1.68
C GLY A 96 16.07 12.18 -1.00
N GLY A 97 15.27 12.97 -1.72
CA GLY A 97 14.05 13.57 -1.17
C GLY A 97 13.13 12.50 -0.58
N ALA A 98 12.83 12.61 0.71
CA ALA A 98 12.08 11.60 1.44
C ALA A 98 10.57 11.88 1.38
N ILE A 99 9.77 10.84 1.18
CA ILE A 99 8.30 10.89 1.19
C ILE A 99 7.79 9.79 2.11
N VAL A 100 6.91 10.14 3.05
CA VAL A 100 6.17 9.17 3.86
C VAL A 100 4.76 9.10 3.31
N TRP A 101 4.42 7.97 2.69
CA TRP A 101 3.05 7.68 2.30
C TRP A 101 2.35 6.92 3.41
N ASP A 102 1.62 7.65 4.24
CA ASP A 102 0.95 7.13 5.40
C ASP A 102 -0.47 6.64 5.10
N GLU A 103 -0.89 5.60 5.81
CA GLU A 103 -2.14 4.87 5.57
C GLU A 103 -2.38 4.52 4.08
N CYS A 104 -1.30 4.14 3.39
CA CYS A 104 -1.35 3.74 1.99
C CYS A 104 -2.36 2.59 1.82
N ASN A 105 -3.41 2.84 1.04
CA ASN A 105 -4.61 2.00 0.76
C ASN A 105 -5.92 2.39 1.47
N VAL A 106 -5.92 3.26 2.49
CA VAL A 106 -7.17 3.68 3.18
C VAL A 106 -7.83 4.89 2.48
N GLY A 107 -7.04 5.69 1.74
CA GLY A 107 -7.44 6.99 1.21
C GLY A 107 -8.29 7.05 -0.06
N LEU A 108 -8.80 5.95 -0.65
CA LEU A 108 -9.43 6.03 -1.98
C LEU A 108 -10.95 5.76 -1.99
N PRO A 109 -11.79 6.72 -2.41
CA PRO A 109 -13.18 6.49 -2.77
C PRO A 109 -13.32 5.92 -4.20
N ALA A 110 -14.29 5.01 -4.35
CA ALA A 110 -14.80 4.40 -5.59
C ALA A 110 -13.84 3.48 -6.38
N ARG A 111 -14.34 2.28 -6.72
CA ARG A 111 -13.59 1.21 -7.42
C ARG A 111 -13.02 1.62 -8.79
N GLU A 112 -13.56 2.64 -9.45
CA GLU A 112 -13.09 3.08 -10.78
C GLU A 112 -11.86 4.00 -10.70
N TRP A 113 -11.82 4.90 -9.71
CA TRP A 113 -10.62 5.71 -9.42
C TRP A 113 -9.48 4.85 -8.86
N TYR A 114 -9.82 3.73 -8.23
CA TYR A 114 -8.87 2.75 -7.70
C TYR A 114 -7.99 2.15 -8.81
N ASP A 115 -8.58 1.74 -9.94
CA ASP A 115 -7.82 1.06 -11.01
C ASP A 115 -6.89 2.02 -11.77
N ILE A 116 -7.34 3.25 -12.05
CA ILE A 116 -6.52 4.26 -12.75
C ILE A 116 -5.41 4.79 -11.83
N SER A 117 -5.72 5.08 -10.57
CA SER A 117 -4.74 5.56 -9.60
C SER A 117 -3.70 4.50 -9.30
N ASN A 118 -4.10 3.24 -9.07
CA ASN A 118 -3.14 2.16 -8.79
C ASN A 118 -2.23 1.87 -9.98
N LYS A 119 -2.75 1.88 -11.22
CA LYS A 119 -1.91 1.75 -12.43
C LYS A 119 -0.92 2.89 -12.55
N SER A 120 -1.36 4.13 -12.33
CA SER A 120 -0.51 5.33 -12.43
C SER A 120 0.58 5.34 -11.36
N ILE A 121 0.24 4.94 -10.14
CA ILE A 121 1.20 4.82 -9.04
C ILE A 121 2.19 3.69 -9.31
N ASN A 122 1.74 2.52 -9.72
CA ASN A 122 2.65 1.43 -10.10
C ASN A 122 3.63 1.85 -11.19
N PHE A 123 3.17 2.57 -12.21
CA PHE A 123 4.05 3.11 -13.25
C PHE A 123 5.02 4.16 -12.69
N ALA A 124 4.55 5.08 -11.85
CA ALA A 124 5.40 6.06 -11.19
C ALA A 124 6.50 5.39 -10.36
N LEU A 125 6.17 4.34 -9.59
CA LEU A 125 7.16 3.60 -8.79
C LEU A 125 8.24 2.92 -9.64
N GLN A 126 7.90 2.48 -10.86
CA GLN A 126 8.85 1.88 -11.79
C GLN A 126 9.77 2.91 -12.43
N VAL A 127 9.26 4.11 -12.72
CA VAL A 127 10.01 5.13 -13.49
C VAL A 127 10.79 6.09 -12.60
N MET A 128 10.33 6.39 -11.37
CA MET A 128 10.92 7.42 -10.51
C MET A 128 12.34 7.14 -9.98
N GLY A 129 12.97 6.03 -10.39
CA GLY A 129 14.33 5.69 -9.97
C GLY A 129 15.36 6.77 -10.29
N TYR A 130 15.21 7.51 -11.41
CA TYR A 130 16.11 8.60 -11.79
C TYR A 130 16.10 9.79 -10.81
N LEU A 131 14.98 9.99 -10.08
CA LEU A 131 14.87 11.01 -9.04
C LEU A 131 15.59 10.60 -7.75
N ARG A 132 15.92 9.31 -7.60
CA ARG A 132 16.52 8.71 -6.40
C ARG A 132 15.79 9.08 -5.10
N PRO A 133 14.45 8.94 -5.02
CA PRO A 133 13.71 9.30 -3.81
C PRO A 133 13.87 8.23 -2.72
N ILE A 134 13.59 8.63 -1.48
CA ILE A 134 13.46 7.73 -0.32
C ILE A 134 11.98 7.68 0.04
N ILE A 135 11.31 6.55 -0.15
CA ILE A 135 9.87 6.47 0.11
C ILE A 135 9.59 5.43 1.17
N PHE A 136 8.87 5.84 2.21
CA PHE A 136 8.33 4.96 3.24
C PHE A 136 6.82 4.83 3.08
N PHE A 137 6.36 3.62 2.80
CA PHE A 137 4.95 3.25 2.80
C PHE A 137 4.56 2.79 4.19
N VAL A 138 3.47 3.32 4.75
CA VAL A 138 2.97 2.91 6.05
C VAL A 138 1.62 2.24 5.88
N THR A 139 1.55 0.98 6.32
CA THR A 139 0.32 0.18 6.27
C THR A 139 0.25 -0.73 7.49
N GLN A 140 -0.89 -1.32 7.78
CA GLN A 140 -0.99 -2.37 8.80
C GLN A 140 -0.38 -3.67 8.29
N ASP A 141 -0.67 -4.00 7.03
CA ASP A 141 -0.25 -5.21 6.37
C ASP A 141 0.24 -4.88 4.95
N MET A 142 1.37 -5.44 4.57
CA MET A 142 1.98 -5.24 3.26
C MET A 142 1.10 -5.79 2.13
N THR A 143 0.26 -6.80 2.40
CA THR A 143 -0.66 -7.41 1.42
C THR A 143 -1.71 -6.43 0.88
N PHE A 144 -1.94 -5.32 1.58
CA PHE A 144 -2.81 -4.22 1.14
C PHE A 144 -2.22 -3.42 -0.02
N ILE A 145 -0.91 -3.50 -0.23
CA ILE A 145 -0.21 -2.86 -1.35
C ILE A 145 -0.27 -3.80 -2.56
N ASP A 146 -0.44 -3.26 -3.76
CA ASP A 146 -0.50 -4.06 -4.99
C ASP A 146 0.70 -5.00 -5.15
N SER A 147 0.43 -6.20 -5.68
CA SER A 147 1.42 -7.25 -5.82
C SER A 147 2.63 -6.89 -6.68
N GLN A 148 2.48 -5.98 -7.65
CA GLN A 148 3.60 -5.52 -8.48
C GLN A 148 4.44 -4.48 -7.73
N ALA A 149 3.80 -3.52 -7.05
CA ALA A 149 4.50 -2.57 -6.18
C ALA A 149 5.30 -3.28 -5.09
N ARG A 150 4.76 -4.36 -4.49
CA ARG A 150 5.46 -5.13 -3.45
C ARG A 150 6.81 -5.68 -3.88
N LYS A 151 6.99 -5.98 -5.18
CA LYS A 151 8.25 -6.51 -5.73
C LYS A 151 9.34 -5.45 -5.87
N LEU A 152 8.96 -4.17 -5.79
CA LEU A 152 9.88 -3.03 -5.91
C LEU A 152 10.46 -2.62 -4.54
N PHE A 153 9.92 -3.13 -3.43
CA PHE A 153 10.43 -2.78 -2.11
C PHE A 153 11.85 -3.28 -1.89
N HIS A 154 12.63 -2.45 -1.22
CA HIS A 154 14.00 -2.71 -0.82
C HIS A 154 14.08 -3.09 0.67
N ALA A 155 13.16 -2.57 1.48
CA ALA A 155 13.12 -2.84 2.91
C ALA A 155 11.70 -3.04 3.45
N PHE A 156 11.60 -3.88 4.47
CA PHE A 156 10.40 -4.13 5.25
C PHE A 156 10.72 -3.91 6.73
N PHE A 157 9.92 -3.09 7.40
CA PHE A 157 10.08 -2.72 8.79
C PHE A 157 8.89 -3.24 9.59
N GLU A 158 9.12 -4.26 10.41
CA GLU A 158 8.12 -4.74 11.37
C GLU A 158 8.26 -3.94 12.67
N ILE A 159 7.27 -3.13 13.00
CA ILE A 159 7.31 -2.22 14.14
C ILE A 159 6.41 -2.75 15.24
N THR A 160 6.99 -2.82 16.43
CA THR A 160 6.30 -3.16 17.67
C THR A 160 6.57 -2.09 18.72
N ARG A 161 5.72 -1.99 19.73
CA ARG A 161 5.88 -1.05 20.84
C ARG A 161 5.90 -1.81 22.16
N PRO A 162 7.08 -2.31 22.58
CA PRO A 162 7.18 -3.08 23.83
C PRO A 162 6.97 -2.22 25.08
N SER A 163 7.21 -0.91 24.98
CA SER A 163 7.03 0.02 26.11
C SER A 163 6.56 1.40 25.65
N ALA A 164 6.19 2.25 26.60
CA ALA A 164 5.81 3.63 26.30
C ALA A 164 6.99 4.49 25.81
N SER A 165 8.23 4.14 26.20
CA SER A 165 9.45 4.94 25.98
C SER A 165 10.18 4.64 24.68
N TYR A 166 9.95 3.47 24.06
CA TYR A 166 10.61 3.12 22.81
C TYR A 166 9.75 2.22 21.91
N ASN A 167 10.00 2.34 20.60
CA ASN A 167 9.53 1.42 19.58
C ASN A 167 10.66 0.45 19.22
N PHE A 168 10.31 -0.78 18.88
CA PHE A 168 11.26 -1.78 18.39
C PHE A 168 10.96 -2.09 16.94
N VAL A 169 11.94 -1.84 16.08
CA VAL A 169 11.85 -2.00 14.63
C VAL A 169 12.69 -3.19 14.21
N LYS A 170 12.10 -4.22 13.61
CA LYS A 170 12.86 -5.29 12.94
C LYS A 170 12.98 -4.93 11.46
N PRO A 171 14.18 -4.56 10.98
CA PRO A 171 14.37 -4.31 9.56
C PRO A 171 14.66 -5.63 8.83
N PHE A 172 14.16 -5.73 7.61
CA PHE A 172 14.45 -6.79 6.67
C PHE A 172 14.77 -6.16 5.31
N ASN A 173 15.82 -6.62 4.65
CA ASN A 173 15.98 -6.41 3.22
C ASN A 173 14.95 -7.27 2.50
N VAL A 174 14.32 -6.68 1.49
CA VAL A 174 13.32 -7.35 0.65
C VAL A 174 14.01 -7.79 -0.63
N GLU A 175 13.99 -9.10 -0.89
CA GLU A 175 14.54 -9.68 -2.10
C GLU A 175 13.44 -10.40 -2.88
N TYR A 176 13.26 -10.04 -4.15
CA TYR A 176 12.32 -10.71 -5.04
C TYR A 176 13.03 -11.75 -5.91
N ASP A 177 12.74 -13.02 -5.65
CA ASP A 177 13.17 -14.12 -6.52
C ASP A 177 12.32 -14.15 -7.78
N LYS A 178 12.89 -13.61 -8.86
CA LYS A 178 12.26 -13.53 -10.18
C LYS A 178 11.93 -14.90 -10.77
N LYS A 179 12.66 -15.97 -10.40
CA LYS A 179 12.43 -17.32 -10.94
C LYS A 179 11.24 -17.98 -10.26
N ARG A 180 11.13 -17.84 -8.94
CA ARG A 180 10.05 -18.47 -8.15
C ARG A 180 8.86 -17.57 -7.88
N GLY A 181 8.96 -16.28 -8.20
CA GLY A 181 7.92 -15.29 -7.91
C GLY A 181 7.71 -15.04 -6.42
N LYS A 182 8.70 -15.31 -5.57
CA LYS A 182 8.60 -15.21 -4.11
C LYS A 182 9.38 -14.01 -3.57
N ILE A 183 8.82 -13.36 -2.57
CA ILE A 183 9.47 -12.28 -1.82
C ILE A 183 10.08 -12.89 -0.55
N PHE A 184 11.36 -12.62 -0.34
CA PHE A 184 12.11 -13.03 0.84
C PHE A 184 12.41 -11.82 1.72
N PHE A 185 12.33 -12.03 3.03
CA PHE A 185 12.67 -11.04 4.05
C PHE A 185 13.93 -11.49 4.77
N ILE A 186 15.03 -10.79 4.55
CA ILE A 186 16.36 -11.19 5.04
C ILE A 186 16.86 -10.14 6.02
N TYR A 187 17.29 -10.55 7.20
CA TYR A 187 17.90 -9.61 8.15
C TYR A 187 19.10 -8.90 7.51
N PRO A 188 19.15 -7.56 7.57
CA PRO A 188 20.28 -6.80 7.07
C PRO A 188 21.56 -7.24 7.79
N ARG A 189 22.66 -7.23 7.04
CA ARG A 189 23.99 -7.55 7.53
C ARG A 189 24.81 -6.27 7.60
N ILE A 190 25.28 -5.95 8.79
CA ILE A 190 26.14 -4.79 9.04
C ILE A 190 27.56 -5.29 9.23
N VAL A 191 28.49 -4.73 8.48
CA VAL A 191 29.92 -4.98 8.66
C VAL A 191 30.42 -4.07 9.76
N ARG A 192 30.95 -4.67 10.84
CA ARG A 192 31.63 -3.93 11.90
C ARG A 192 33.02 -3.53 11.42
N MET A 193 33.31 -2.24 11.50
CA MET A 193 34.63 -1.68 11.21
C MET A 193 35.31 -1.36 12.55
N ILE A 194 36.53 -1.82 12.76
CA ILE A 194 37.38 -1.44 13.89
C ILE A 194 38.64 -0.83 13.28
N GLU A 195 38.94 0.44 13.58
CA GLU A 195 40.09 1.17 12.99
C GLU A 195 40.12 1.13 11.45
N GLY A 196 38.96 1.15 10.81
CA GLY A 196 38.84 1.08 9.34
C GLY A 196 38.97 -0.33 8.75
N ILE A 197 39.15 -1.35 9.58
CA ILE A 197 39.29 -2.75 9.15
C ILE A 197 37.94 -3.48 9.32
N PRO A 198 37.42 -4.15 8.27
CA PRO A 198 36.25 -5.02 8.39
C PRO A 198 36.55 -6.21 9.31
N THR A 199 35.86 -6.30 10.46
CA THR A 199 36.15 -7.33 11.46
C THR A 199 35.10 -8.44 11.52
N SER A 200 33.81 -8.10 11.42
CA SER A 200 32.75 -9.09 11.57
C SER A 200 31.46 -8.67 10.87
N ASN A 201 30.66 -9.66 10.48
CA ASN A 201 29.35 -9.46 9.85
C ASN A 201 28.25 -9.79 10.86
N ILE A 202 27.49 -8.79 11.27
CA ILE A 202 26.45 -8.89 12.29
C ILE A 202 25.08 -8.79 11.63
N LYS A 203 24.18 -9.72 11.95
CA LYS A 203 22.76 -9.63 11.56
C LYS A 203 22.06 -8.59 12.44
N LEU A 204 21.50 -7.56 11.82
CA LEU A 204 20.67 -6.57 12.49
C LEU A 204 19.27 -7.14 12.74
N LYS A 205 19.06 -7.71 13.93
CA LYS A 205 17.78 -8.30 14.33
C LYS A 205 16.73 -7.28 14.73
N GLY A 206 17.15 -6.09 15.14
CA GLY A 206 16.25 -5.00 15.46
C GLY A 206 16.96 -3.73 15.91
N ILE A 207 16.23 -2.64 15.79
CA ILE A 207 16.59 -1.28 16.14
C ILE A 207 15.68 -0.87 17.29
N LYS A 208 16.27 -0.53 18.44
CA LYS A 208 15.55 0.12 19.52
C LYS A 208 15.51 1.60 19.19
N LEU A 209 14.32 2.12 18.92
CA LEU A 209 14.11 3.51 18.61
C LEU A 209 13.43 4.19 19.80
N GLU A 210 14.15 5.08 20.48
CA GLU A 210 13.57 5.91 21.53
C GLU A 210 12.43 6.77 20.97
N LYS A 211 11.51 7.18 21.85
CA LYS A 211 10.40 8.02 21.47
C LYS A 211 10.93 9.29 20.76
N PRO A 212 10.51 9.56 19.51
CA PRO A 212 10.95 10.77 18.81
C PRO A 212 10.58 12.05 19.56
N PRO A 213 11.23 13.18 19.25
CA PRO A 213 10.95 14.46 19.88
C PRO A 213 9.45 14.79 19.89
N GLY A 214 8.95 15.30 21.01
CA GLY A 214 7.52 15.59 21.19
C GLY A 214 6.97 16.53 20.10
N GLU A 215 7.77 17.51 19.69
CA GLU A 215 7.41 18.45 18.61
C GLU A 215 7.14 17.74 17.27
N LEU A 216 7.95 16.74 16.91
CA LEU A 216 7.76 15.97 15.68
C LEU A 216 6.48 15.13 15.75
N ILE A 217 6.17 14.59 16.93
CA ILE A 217 4.93 13.85 17.18
C ILE A 217 3.73 14.77 17.01
N SER A 218 3.75 15.93 17.67
CA SER A 218 2.66 16.91 17.59
C SER A 218 2.48 17.45 16.17
N LEU A 219 3.57 17.73 15.45
CA LEU A 219 3.53 18.16 14.04
C LEU A 219 2.85 17.11 13.16
N TYR A 220 3.23 15.84 13.33
CA TYR A 220 2.61 14.74 12.59
C TYR A 220 1.13 14.56 12.96
N GLU A 221 0.79 14.60 14.25
CA GLU A 221 -0.58 14.45 14.72
C GLU A 221 -1.49 15.53 14.14
N TYR A 222 -1.07 16.80 14.22
CA TYR A 222 -1.74 17.94 13.63
C TYR A 222 -1.96 17.78 12.12
N HIS A 223 -0.92 17.38 11.38
CA HIS A 223 -1.03 17.16 9.93
C HIS A 223 -1.96 15.99 9.56
N SER A 224 -2.00 14.94 10.39
CA SER A 224 -2.79 13.73 10.14
C SER A 224 -4.27 13.85 10.49
N GLU A 225 -4.64 14.83 11.32
CA GLU A 225 -5.98 14.99 11.85
C GLU A 225 -7.02 15.26 10.74
N PRO A 226 -6.84 16.22 9.82
CA PRO A 226 -7.80 16.47 8.74
C PRO A 226 -8.04 15.26 7.84
N PHE A 227 -7.00 14.45 7.61
CA PHE A 227 -7.12 13.20 6.85
C PHE A 227 -7.99 12.18 7.58
N LYS A 228 -7.71 11.94 8.86
CA LYS A 228 -8.47 10.97 9.68
C LYS A 228 -9.94 11.36 9.83
N GLU A 229 -10.20 12.64 10.08
CA GLU A 229 -11.55 13.18 10.15
C GLU A 229 -12.31 12.99 8.83
N ARG A 230 -11.64 13.25 7.70
CA ARG A 230 -12.23 13.04 6.37
C ARG A 230 -12.58 11.58 6.13
N ILE A 231 -11.72 10.63 6.51
CA ILE A 231 -12.01 9.19 6.40
C ILE A 231 -13.21 8.81 7.26
N MET A 232 -13.24 9.25 8.53
CA MET A 232 -14.36 8.98 9.44
C MET A 232 -15.68 9.55 8.91
N ARG A 233 -15.66 10.78 8.38
CA ARG A 233 -16.82 11.40 7.75
C ARG A 233 -17.29 10.61 6.53
N GLN A 234 -16.37 10.21 5.63
CA GLN A 234 -16.70 9.39 4.46
C GLN A 234 -17.27 8.02 4.85
N MET A 235 -16.74 7.40 5.91
CA MET A 235 -17.28 6.15 6.44
C MET A 235 -18.69 6.35 6.99
N LYS A 236 -18.93 7.43 7.74
CA LYS A 236 -20.24 7.77 8.29
C LYS A 236 -21.26 8.04 7.18
N GLU A 237 -20.90 8.86 6.19
CA GLU A 237 -21.74 9.13 5.01
C GLU A 237 -22.06 7.85 4.23
N ARG A 238 -21.10 6.92 4.10
CA ARG A 238 -21.35 5.61 3.47
C ARG A 238 -22.33 4.77 4.29
N VAL A 239 -22.20 4.77 5.61
CA VAL A 239 -23.12 4.04 6.51
C VAL A 239 -24.51 4.67 6.49
N GLU A 240 -24.62 5.99 6.48
CA GLU A 240 -25.89 6.72 6.39
C GLU A 240 -26.57 6.47 5.04
N LYS A 241 -25.85 6.64 3.93
CA LYS A 241 -26.40 6.31 2.61
C LYS A 241 -26.73 4.81 2.44
N PHE A 242 -26.07 3.92 3.19
CA PHE A 242 -26.44 2.51 3.26
C PHE A 242 -27.75 2.29 4.04
N LYS A 243 -27.96 3.02 5.14
CA LYS A 243 -29.20 2.98 5.94
C LYS A 243 -30.39 3.64 5.23
N GLU A 244 -30.15 4.72 4.49
CA GLU A 244 -31.18 5.47 3.75
C GLU A 244 -31.53 4.82 2.40
N GLY A 245 -30.87 3.71 2.03
CA GLY A 245 -31.08 3.06 0.73
C GLY A 245 -30.58 3.86 -0.48
N VAL A 246 -29.89 4.99 -0.26
CA VAL A 246 -29.41 5.92 -1.31
C VAL A 246 -28.11 5.43 -1.98
N ILE A 247 -27.33 4.55 -1.33
CA ILE A 247 -26.36 3.71 -2.06
C ILE A 247 -27.12 2.53 -2.68
N SER A 248 -27.76 2.80 -3.82
CA SER A 248 -28.18 1.76 -4.75
C SER A 248 -26.98 1.33 -5.62
N LYS A 249 -26.15 0.44 -5.09
CA LYS A 249 -25.90 -0.76 -5.87
C LYS A 249 -26.63 -1.82 -5.10
N LYS A 250 -27.76 -2.33 -5.58
CA LYS A 250 -28.27 -3.62 -5.10
C LYS A 250 -27.07 -4.55 -5.14
N GLN A 251 -26.45 -4.83 -4.00
CA GLN A 251 -25.67 -6.04 -3.85
C GLN A 251 -26.74 -7.12 -3.78
N TYR A 252 -27.25 -7.49 -4.95
CA TYR A 252 -28.03 -8.69 -5.07
C TYR A 252 -27.19 -9.79 -4.43
N THR A 253 -27.75 -10.45 -3.43
CA THR A 253 -27.19 -11.71 -2.96
C THR A 253 -27.09 -12.64 -4.16
N THR A 254 -26.13 -13.57 -4.16
CA THR A 254 -25.95 -14.51 -5.28
C THR A 254 -27.26 -15.22 -5.65
N SER A 255 -28.10 -15.51 -4.65
CA SER A 255 -29.42 -16.11 -4.83
C SER A 255 -30.42 -15.20 -5.57
N GLU A 256 -30.44 -13.90 -5.26
CA GLU A 256 -31.31 -12.94 -5.94
C GLU A 256 -30.86 -12.70 -7.39
N ILE A 257 -29.55 -12.65 -7.66
CA ILE A 257 -29.03 -12.58 -9.04
C ILE A 257 -29.48 -13.80 -9.82
N ILE A 258 -29.35 -15.00 -9.23
CA ILE A 258 -29.74 -16.25 -9.89
C ILE A 258 -31.23 -16.23 -10.21
N ASN A 259 -32.09 -15.85 -9.27
CA ASN A 259 -33.53 -15.85 -9.50
C ASN A 259 -33.94 -14.84 -10.59
N GLU A 260 -33.41 -13.62 -10.55
CA GLU A 260 -33.74 -12.58 -11.53
C GLU A 260 -33.20 -12.91 -12.93
N VAL A 261 -32.01 -13.53 -13.02
CA VAL A 261 -31.45 -14.03 -14.29
C VAL A 261 -32.29 -15.18 -14.83
N ILE A 262 -32.83 -16.06 -13.98
CA ILE A 262 -33.74 -17.12 -14.41
C ILE A 262 -35.06 -16.54 -14.93
N GLU A 263 -35.65 -15.57 -14.21
CA GLU A 263 -36.90 -14.93 -14.61
C GLU A 263 -36.75 -14.15 -15.94
N ASN A 264 -35.58 -13.53 -16.16
CA ASN A 264 -35.32 -12.67 -17.33
C ASN A 264 -34.25 -13.23 -18.27
N TYR A 265 -34.12 -14.55 -18.37
CA TYR A 265 -32.96 -15.18 -19.01
C TYR A 265 -32.75 -14.81 -20.48
N LYS A 266 -33.84 -14.49 -21.20
CA LYS A 266 -33.77 -14.05 -22.61
C LYS A 266 -32.92 -12.80 -22.80
N LYS A 267 -32.82 -11.91 -21.80
CA LYS A 267 -31.97 -10.71 -21.85
C LYS A 267 -30.47 -11.07 -21.91
N PHE A 268 -30.11 -12.25 -21.42
CA PHE A 268 -28.73 -12.67 -21.27
C PHE A 268 -28.37 -13.84 -22.21
N GLU A 269 -29.26 -14.24 -23.10
CA GLU A 269 -29.04 -15.39 -23.97
C GLU A 269 -28.04 -15.08 -25.09
N THR A 270 -27.25 -16.08 -25.45
CA THR A 270 -26.39 -15.99 -26.63
C THR A 270 -27.18 -16.31 -27.89
N HIS A 271 -26.69 -15.85 -29.05
CA HIS A 271 -27.23 -16.22 -30.37
C HIS A 271 -27.23 -17.73 -30.67
N ARG A 272 -26.56 -18.55 -29.84
CA ARG A 272 -26.46 -20.00 -29.98
C ARG A 272 -27.48 -20.75 -29.12
N SER A 273 -28.25 -20.04 -28.31
CA SER A 273 -29.30 -20.63 -27.48
C SER A 273 -30.39 -21.24 -28.36
N THR A 274 -30.83 -22.45 -28.01
CA THR A 274 -31.97 -23.12 -28.64
C THR A 274 -32.97 -23.56 -27.58
N MET A 275 -34.20 -23.86 -27.99
CA MET A 275 -35.21 -24.42 -27.08
C MET A 275 -34.68 -25.71 -26.42
N GLY A 276 -34.73 -25.81 -25.10
CA GLY A 276 -34.18 -26.92 -24.31
C GLY A 276 -32.65 -26.90 -24.10
N ASN A 277 -31.95 -25.89 -24.64
CA ASN A 277 -30.52 -25.66 -24.49
C ASN A 277 -30.17 -24.16 -24.56
N VAL A 278 -30.59 -23.43 -23.54
CA VAL A 278 -30.28 -22.03 -23.30
C VAL A 278 -28.83 -21.89 -22.85
N LEU A 279 -28.11 -20.97 -23.50
CA LEU A 279 -26.74 -20.56 -23.17
C LEU A 279 -26.71 -19.07 -22.84
N LEU A 280 -26.17 -18.69 -21.69
CA LEU A 280 -26.12 -17.31 -21.22
C LEU A 280 -24.75 -16.65 -21.45
N ASP A 281 -24.72 -15.35 -21.71
CA ASP A 281 -23.49 -14.56 -21.77
C ASP A 281 -23.13 -14.01 -20.38
N TYR A 282 -22.05 -14.55 -19.81
CA TYR A 282 -21.57 -14.12 -18.49
C TYR A 282 -21.05 -12.68 -18.49
N ASN A 283 -20.64 -12.12 -19.64
CA ASN A 283 -20.20 -10.72 -19.71
C ASN A 283 -21.39 -9.77 -19.58
N LEU A 284 -22.56 -10.12 -20.15
CA LEU A 284 -23.79 -9.35 -19.99
C LEU A 284 -24.28 -9.37 -18.53
N ILE A 285 -24.31 -10.56 -17.92
CA ILE A 285 -24.65 -10.72 -16.48
C ILE A 285 -23.67 -9.91 -15.62
N ARG A 286 -22.36 -10.00 -15.92
CA ARG A 286 -21.32 -9.25 -15.21
C ARG A 286 -21.55 -7.74 -15.28
N TYR A 287 -21.88 -7.23 -16.47
CA TYR A 287 -22.11 -5.81 -16.71
C TYR A 287 -23.36 -5.33 -15.97
N GLU A 288 -24.48 -6.02 -16.13
CA GLU A 288 -25.76 -5.68 -15.50
C GLU A 288 -25.64 -5.59 -13.98
N TYR A 289 -25.02 -6.61 -13.36
CA TYR A 289 -24.99 -6.74 -11.91
C TYR A 289 -23.72 -6.16 -11.28
N SER A 290 -22.79 -5.61 -12.07
CA SER A 290 -21.49 -5.10 -11.58
C SER A 290 -20.73 -6.12 -10.69
N ILE A 291 -20.78 -7.41 -11.03
CA ILE A 291 -20.18 -8.50 -10.24
C ILE A 291 -18.80 -8.94 -10.77
N PRO A 292 -17.95 -9.60 -9.95
CA PRO A 292 -16.69 -10.17 -10.40
C PRO A 292 -16.88 -11.29 -11.44
N VAL A 293 -15.89 -11.48 -12.32
CA VAL A 293 -15.92 -12.48 -13.41
C VAL A 293 -16.22 -13.90 -12.90
N GLN A 294 -15.61 -14.30 -11.78
CA GLN A 294 -15.81 -15.65 -11.22
C GLN A 294 -17.25 -15.86 -10.74
N LEU A 295 -17.85 -14.83 -10.13
CA LEU A 295 -19.24 -14.89 -9.69
C LEU A 295 -20.20 -14.93 -10.89
N ALA A 296 -19.95 -14.14 -11.94
CA ALA A 296 -20.76 -14.16 -13.15
C ALA A 296 -20.74 -15.54 -13.85
N LYS A 297 -19.58 -16.19 -13.92
CA LYS A 297 -19.45 -17.55 -14.45
C LYS A 297 -20.23 -18.57 -13.61
N TYR A 298 -20.14 -18.47 -12.28
CA TYR A 298 -20.89 -19.32 -11.37
C TYR A 298 -22.41 -19.16 -11.52
N VAL A 299 -22.90 -17.91 -11.54
CA VAL A 299 -24.31 -17.58 -11.76
C VAL A 299 -24.79 -18.13 -13.10
N LYS A 300 -24.03 -17.88 -14.18
CA LYS A 300 -24.32 -18.42 -15.52
C LYS A 300 -24.57 -19.93 -15.47
N SER A 301 -23.61 -20.71 -14.94
CA SER A 301 -23.71 -22.17 -14.94
C SER A 301 -24.92 -22.70 -14.16
N LEU A 302 -25.27 -22.06 -13.05
CA LEU A 302 -26.44 -22.47 -12.26
C LEU A 302 -27.76 -22.10 -12.95
N CYS A 303 -27.84 -20.93 -13.57
CA CYS A 303 -29.05 -20.48 -14.27
C CYS A 303 -29.29 -21.35 -15.51
N GLU A 304 -28.27 -21.59 -16.35
CA GLU A 304 -28.38 -22.46 -17.53
C GLU A 304 -28.93 -23.84 -17.17
N ARG A 305 -28.41 -24.45 -16.09
CA ARG A 305 -28.88 -25.76 -15.61
C ARG A 305 -30.38 -25.72 -15.26
N LYS A 306 -30.79 -24.74 -14.44
CA LYS A 306 -32.19 -24.64 -13.98
C LYS A 306 -33.15 -24.31 -15.12
N ILE A 307 -32.80 -23.38 -16.01
CA ILE A 307 -33.65 -22.99 -17.15
C ILE A 307 -33.84 -24.17 -18.10
N ASN A 308 -32.76 -24.91 -18.40
CA ASN A 308 -32.83 -26.06 -19.28
C ASN A 308 -33.63 -27.23 -18.67
N GLU A 309 -33.50 -27.45 -17.36
CA GLU A 309 -34.35 -28.41 -16.63
C GLU A 309 -35.84 -28.02 -16.71
N MET A 310 -36.16 -26.74 -16.55
CA MET A 310 -37.55 -26.25 -16.65
C MET A 310 -38.12 -26.43 -18.07
N GLN A 311 -37.38 -26.02 -19.10
CA GLN A 311 -37.85 -26.14 -20.49
C GLN A 311 -38.00 -27.60 -20.94
N ARG A 312 -37.10 -28.51 -20.53
CA ARG A 312 -37.21 -29.93 -20.89
C ARG A 312 -38.42 -30.60 -20.26
N LYS A 313 -38.74 -30.23 -19.02
CA LYS A 313 -39.97 -30.69 -18.34
C LYS A 313 -41.23 -30.20 -19.05
N GLU A 314 -41.27 -28.94 -19.46
CA GLU A 314 -42.39 -28.38 -20.25
C GLU A 314 -42.56 -29.08 -21.61
N LEU A 315 -41.46 -29.58 -22.19
CA LEU A 315 -41.46 -30.32 -23.46
C LEU A 315 -41.75 -31.82 -23.30
N GLY A 316 -41.96 -32.31 -22.08
CA GLY A 316 -42.16 -33.75 -21.82
C GLY A 316 -40.95 -34.61 -22.20
N MET A 317 -39.75 -34.03 -22.21
CA MET A 317 -38.50 -34.69 -22.60
C MET A 317 -37.71 -35.21 -21.39
N ASP A 318 -38.40 -35.71 -20.37
CA ASP A 318 -37.74 -36.39 -19.25
C ASP A 318 -37.35 -37.81 -19.69
N GLY A 319 -36.03 -38.03 -19.84
CA GLY A 319 -35.39 -39.33 -19.96
C GLY A 319 -34.49 -39.58 -18.76
#